data_AF-A0A9X3F2B0-F1
#
_entry.id   AF-A0A9X3F2B0-F1
#
_cell.length_a   1.000
_cell.length_b   1.000
_cell.length_c   1.000
_cell.angle_alpha   90.00
_cell.angle_beta   90.00
_cell.angle_gamma   90.00
#
_symmetry.space_group_name_H-M   'P 1'
#
loop_
_entity.id
_entity.type
_entity.pdbx_description
1 polymer ?
#
loop_
_entity_poly.entity_id
_entity_poly.type
_entity_poly.pdbx_seq_one_letter_code
_entity_poly.pdbx_strand_id
1 'polypeptide(L)'
;MVNFTQTAAVEWAPSGVRVNAVAPGWIASSGMDNYDPDMLKGLLPRLKAAVPLHRLGTEAEVSAAIVFLLSEAAAFISGSTLRVDGAAPNPSAVWPASEHDRSRPYEGFHRAELPDNLR
;
A
#
# COMPACT_ATOMS: atom_id res chain seq x y z
N MET A 1 -5.49 -1.31 -14.27
CA MET A 1 -4.65 -2.35 -13.62
C MET A 1 -5.37 -3.68 -13.44
N VAL A 2 -6.61 -3.71 -12.92
CA VAL A 2 -7.34 -4.96 -12.66
C VAL A 2 -7.50 -5.84 -13.92
N ASN A 3 -8.05 -5.29 -15.00
CA ASN A 3 -8.27 -6.06 -16.24
C ASN A 3 -6.96 -6.63 -16.83
N PHE A 4 -5.88 -5.83 -16.86
CA PHE A 4 -4.58 -6.29 -17.37
C PHE A 4 -4.03 -7.44 -16.53
N THR A 5 -4.10 -7.32 -15.19
CA THR A 5 -3.63 -8.35 -14.26
C THR A 5 -4.39 -9.67 -14.45
N GLN A 6 -5.71 -9.59 -14.62
CA GLN A 6 -6.57 -10.75 -14.81
C GLN A 6 -6.31 -11.44 -16.16
N THR A 7 -6.24 -10.68 -17.26
CA THR A 7 -5.97 -11.24 -18.58
C THR A 7 -4.57 -11.87 -18.63
N ALA A 8 -3.54 -11.18 -18.14
CA ALA A 8 -2.18 -11.72 -18.10
C ALA A 8 -2.09 -12.97 -17.22
N ALA A 9 -2.82 -13.03 -16.10
CA ALA A 9 -2.85 -14.22 -15.25
C ALA A 9 -3.37 -15.46 -16.00
N VAL A 10 -4.38 -15.31 -16.86
CA VAL A 10 -4.90 -16.40 -17.69
C VAL A 10 -3.90 -16.79 -18.78
N GLU A 11 -3.36 -15.80 -19.49
CA GLU A 11 -2.42 -16.01 -20.61
C GLU A 11 -1.14 -16.76 -20.18
N TRP A 12 -0.63 -16.43 -19.00
CA TRP A 12 0.65 -16.96 -18.50
C TRP A 12 0.52 -18.23 -17.64
N ALA A 13 -0.70 -18.63 -17.26
CA ALA A 13 -0.94 -19.83 -16.46
C ALA A 13 -0.39 -21.12 -17.09
N PRO A 14 -0.49 -21.39 -18.41
CA PRO A 14 0.11 -22.56 -19.04
C PRO A 14 1.64 -22.63 -18.91
N SER A 15 2.30 -21.48 -18.68
CA SER A 15 3.75 -21.40 -18.43
C SER A 15 4.11 -21.55 -16.95
N GLY A 16 3.13 -21.81 -16.07
CA GLY A 16 3.34 -21.89 -14.62
C GLY A 16 3.62 -20.55 -13.94
N VAL A 17 3.36 -19.42 -14.63
CA VAL A 17 3.61 -18.07 -14.11
C VAL A 17 2.33 -17.50 -13.49
N ARG A 18 2.46 -16.93 -12.29
CA ARG A 18 1.38 -16.21 -11.60
C ARG A 18 1.53 -14.71 -11.85
N VAL A 19 0.41 -14.02 -12.05
CA VAL A 19 0.40 -12.55 -12.23
C VAL A 19 -0.53 -11.94 -11.21
N ASN A 20 -0.02 -11.02 -10.38
CA ASN A 20 -0.81 -10.28 -9.40
C ASN A 20 -0.39 -8.81 -9.40
N ALA A 21 -1.26 -7.95 -8.90
CA ALA A 21 -0.96 -6.54 -8.66
C ALA A 21 -0.97 -6.24 -7.17
N VAL A 22 -0.14 -5.29 -6.76
CA VAL A 22 -0.22 -4.62 -5.46
C VAL A 22 -0.70 -3.20 -5.69
N ALA A 23 -1.69 -2.76 -4.91
CA ALA A 23 -2.28 -1.43 -4.98
C ALA A 23 -2.00 -0.69 -3.66
N PRO A 24 -0.92 0.11 -3.61
CA PRO A 24 -0.59 0.90 -2.44
C PRO A 24 -1.55 2.08 -2.25
N GLY A 25 -1.76 2.47 -0.99
CA GLY A 25 -2.42 3.72 -0.62
C GLY A 25 -1.42 4.86 -0.44
N TRP A 26 -1.62 5.69 0.58
CA TRP A 26 -0.68 6.74 0.96
C TRP A 26 0.52 6.14 1.69
N ILE A 27 1.64 6.03 1.00
CA ILE A 27 2.89 5.45 1.51
C ILE A 27 3.92 6.54 1.74
N ALA A 28 4.55 6.54 2.91
CA ALA A 28 5.72 7.35 3.22
C ALA A 28 6.93 6.82 2.45
N SER A 29 7.04 7.17 1.17
CA SER A 29 8.13 6.78 0.26
C SER A 29 8.91 7.99 -0.24
N SER A 30 10.09 7.77 -0.83
CA SER A 30 10.91 8.85 -1.41
C SER A 30 10.17 9.67 -2.48
N GLY A 31 9.06 9.15 -3.02
CA GLY A 31 8.14 9.90 -3.86
C GLY A 31 7.62 11.18 -3.20
N MET A 32 7.48 11.19 -1.87
CA MET A 32 7.03 12.37 -1.11
C MET A 32 8.03 13.52 -1.10
N ASP A 33 9.31 13.25 -1.36
CA ASP A 33 10.35 14.28 -1.44
C ASP A 33 10.20 15.19 -2.66
N ASN A 34 9.35 14.80 -3.63
CA ASN A 34 9.05 15.59 -4.83
C ASN A 34 7.94 16.63 -4.62
N TYR A 35 7.29 16.66 -3.45
CA TYR A 35 6.29 17.67 -3.13
C TYR A 35 6.91 18.88 -2.44
N ASP A 36 6.26 20.03 -2.62
CA ASP A 36 6.58 21.23 -1.84
C ASP A 36 6.43 20.94 -0.32
N PRO A 37 7.47 21.22 0.50
CA PRO A 37 7.46 20.87 1.92
C PRO A 37 6.35 21.55 2.73
N ASP A 38 6.06 22.83 2.45
CA ASP A 38 5.04 23.58 3.19
C ASP A 38 3.63 23.07 2.86
N MET A 39 3.39 22.77 1.59
CA MET A 39 2.17 22.11 1.15
C MET A 39 2.00 20.74 1.79
N LEU A 40 3.04 19.90 1.77
CA LEU A 40 3.00 18.57 2.35
C LEU A 40 2.74 18.62 3.86
N LYS A 41 3.41 19.53 4.57
CA LYS A 41 3.19 19.74 6.01
C LYS A 41 1.75 20.09 6.36
N GLY A 42 1.09 20.92 5.54
CA GLY A 42 -0.33 21.24 5.69
C GLY A 42 -1.27 20.07 5.35
N LEU A 43 -0.86 19.20 4.43
CA LEU A 43 -1.68 18.10 3.91
C LEU A 43 -1.58 16.82 4.76
N LEU A 44 -0.42 16.55 5.36
CA LEU A 44 -0.13 15.32 6.10
C LEU A 44 -1.16 14.95 7.19
N PRO A 45 -1.63 15.88 8.05
CA PRO A 45 -2.66 15.55 9.04
C PRO A 45 -3.96 15.07 8.40
N ARG A 46 -4.35 15.67 7.26
CA ARG A 46 -5.56 15.29 6.52
C ARG A 46 -5.40 13.93 5.86
N LEU A 47 -4.23 13.63 5.29
CA LEU A 47 -3.95 12.31 4.71
C LEU A 47 -4.02 11.21 5.77
N LYS A 48 -3.40 11.43 6.95
CA LYS A 48 -3.47 10.47 8.05
C LYS A 48 -4.91 10.23 8.50
N ALA A 49 -5.70 11.28 8.69
CA ALA A 49 -7.09 11.19 9.11
C ALA A 49 -8.01 10.54 8.06
N ALA A 50 -7.66 10.63 6.77
CA ALA A 50 -8.41 9.98 5.69
C ALA A 50 -8.17 8.46 5.61
N VAL A 51 -7.10 7.95 6.24
CA VAL A 51 -6.81 6.52 6.32
C VAL A 51 -7.40 5.96 7.61
N PRO A 52 -8.27 4.94 7.58
CA PRO A 52 -8.81 4.31 8.79
C PRO A 52 -7.78 3.83 9.80
N LEU A 53 -6.58 3.44 9.36
CA LEU A 53 -5.47 3.09 10.24
C LEU A 53 -4.72 4.30 10.84
N HIS A 54 -5.12 5.54 10.53
CA HIS A 54 -4.61 6.81 11.06
C HIS A 54 -3.11 7.05 10.88
N ARG A 55 -2.54 6.49 9.82
CA ARG A 55 -1.14 6.70 9.43
C ARG A 55 -0.95 6.46 7.95
N LEU A 56 0.17 6.96 7.44
CA LEU A 56 0.69 6.54 6.16
C LEU A 56 1.22 5.10 6.30
N GLY A 57 1.11 4.32 5.23
CA GLY A 57 1.82 3.05 5.11
C GLY A 57 3.31 3.27 4.92
N THR A 58 4.09 2.21 5.10
CA THR A 58 5.54 2.24 4.88
C THR A 58 5.91 1.48 3.60
N GLU A 59 7.08 1.77 3.05
CA GLU A 59 7.61 0.96 1.93
C GLU A 59 7.83 -0.51 2.34
N ALA A 60 8.16 -0.75 3.61
CA ALA A 60 8.32 -2.09 4.16
C ALA A 60 7.00 -2.88 4.16
N GLU A 61 5.85 -2.25 4.38
CA GLU A 61 4.53 -2.90 4.33
C GLU A 61 4.14 -3.30 2.91
N VAL A 62 4.41 -2.44 1.92
CA VAL A 62 4.24 -2.77 0.50
C VAL A 62 5.16 -3.92 0.11
N SER A 63 6.43 -3.85 0.54
CA SER A 63 7.44 -4.88 0.28
C SER A 63 7.05 -6.23 0.90
N ALA A 64 6.51 -6.24 2.13
CA ALA A 64 6.06 -7.46 2.78
C ALA A 64 4.95 -8.16 1.97
N ALA A 65 3.99 -7.38 1.43
CA ALA A 65 2.94 -7.91 0.58
C ALA A 65 3.48 -8.51 -0.73
N ILE A 66 4.48 -7.86 -1.35
CA ILE A 66 5.15 -8.37 -2.54
C ILE A 66 5.91 -9.66 -2.23
N VAL A 67 6.67 -9.70 -1.13
CA VAL A 67 7.40 -10.91 -0.70
C VAL A 67 6.44 -12.07 -0.46
N PHE A 68 5.31 -11.83 0.20
CA PHE A 68 4.26 -12.84 0.34
C PHE A 68 3.77 -13.35 -1.02
N LEU A 69 3.44 -12.46 -1.96
CA LEU A 69 2.97 -12.84 -3.30
C LEU A 69 4.03 -13.59 -4.12
N LEU A 70 5.32 -13.36 -3.87
CA LEU A 70 6.43 -14.08 -4.49
C LEU A 70 6.74 -15.43 -3.82
N SER A 71 6.32 -15.62 -2.57
CA SER A 71 6.57 -16.85 -1.80
C SER A 71 5.68 -18.03 -2.23
N GLU A 72 6.06 -19.25 -1.80
CA GLU A 72 5.25 -20.46 -1.99
C GLU A 72 3.89 -20.40 -1.29
N ALA A 73 3.75 -19.59 -0.23
CA ALA A 73 2.47 -19.40 0.46
C ALA A 73 1.39 -18.80 -0.44
N ALA A 74 1.78 -18.14 -1.54
CA ALA A 74 0.88 -17.57 -2.54
C ALA A 74 0.75 -18.43 -3.81
N ALA A 75 1.15 -19.72 -3.78
CA ALA A 75 1.20 -20.59 -4.96
C ALA A 75 -0.13 -20.74 -5.71
N PHE A 76 -1.28 -20.50 -5.06
CA PHE A 76 -2.60 -20.55 -5.68
C PHE A 76 -3.27 -19.17 -5.87
N ILE A 77 -2.49 -18.09 -5.75
CA ILE A 77 -2.96 -16.71 -5.91
C ILE A 77 -2.43 -16.16 -7.24
N SER A 78 -3.33 -15.96 -8.21
CA SER A 78 -3.07 -15.34 -9.51
C SER A 78 -4.31 -14.55 -9.97
N GLY A 79 -4.10 -13.46 -10.70
CA GLY A 79 -5.14 -12.54 -11.18
C GLY A 79 -5.65 -11.56 -10.12
N SER A 80 -5.04 -11.52 -8.94
CA SER A 80 -5.52 -10.72 -7.81
C SER A 80 -4.89 -9.33 -7.75
N THR A 81 -5.61 -8.36 -7.20
CA THR A 81 -5.06 -7.06 -6.79
C THR A 81 -5.13 -6.96 -5.27
N LEU A 82 -3.96 -7.02 -4.62
CA LEU A 82 -3.83 -6.89 -3.18
C LEU A 82 -3.66 -5.42 -2.81
N ARG A 83 -4.60 -4.87 -2.03
CA ARG A 83 -4.49 -3.50 -1.52
C ARG A 83 -3.59 -3.44 -0.28
N VAL A 84 -2.74 -2.43 -0.23
CA VAL A 84 -1.90 -2.08 0.93
C VAL A 84 -2.11 -0.59 1.21
N ASP A 85 -3.27 -0.25 1.78
CA ASP A 85 -3.75 1.14 1.82
C ASP A 85 -4.45 1.55 3.12
N GLY A 86 -4.37 0.71 4.17
CA GLY A 86 -4.99 1.00 5.45
C GLY A 86 -6.51 1.21 5.38
N ALA A 87 -7.17 0.61 4.39
CA ALA A 87 -8.60 0.74 4.11
C ALA A 87 -9.05 2.15 3.69
N ALA A 88 -8.15 3.00 3.17
CA ALA A 88 -8.45 4.38 2.75
C ALA A 88 -9.74 4.59 1.92
N PRO A 89 -10.12 3.72 0.95
CA PRO A 89 -11.33 3.93 0.15
C PRO A 89 -12.62 3.38 0.80
N ASN A 90 -12.55 2.79 2.00
CA ASN A 90 -13.68 2.12 2.65
C ASN A 90 -14.59 3.03 3.51
N PRO A 91 -14.12 4.12 4.14
CA PRO A 91 -14.99 5.06 4.83
C PRO A 91 -16.05 5.64 3.91
N SER A 92 -17.21 5.94 4.49
CA SER A 92 -18.31 6.60 3.79
C SER A 92 -18.99 7.61 4.70
N ALA A 93 -19.90 8.42 4.15
CA ALA A 93 -20.69 9.36 4.94
C ALA A 93 -21.54 8.65 6.01
N VAL A 94 -21.95 7.39 5.78
CA VAL A 94 -22.74 6.59 6.73
C VAL A 94 -21.85 5.90 7.76
N TRP A 95 -20.60 5.60 7.40
CA TRP A 95 -19.65 4.89 8.25
C TRP A 95 -18.27 5.55 8.20
N PRO A 96 -18.07 6.66 8.95
CA PRO A 96 -16.81 7.38 8.95
C PRO A 96 -15.72 6.61 9.70
N ALA A 97 -14.46 6.87 9.38
CA ALA A 97 -13.33 6.36 10.16
C ALA A 97 -13.36 6.93 11.58
N SER A 98 -13.18 6.07 12.60
CA SER A 98 -13.06 6.51 13.99
C SER A 98 -11.62 6.85 14.32
N GLU A 99 -11.37 7.98 14.98
CA GLU A 99 -10.04 8.40 15.42
C GLU A 99 -9.41 7.39 16.39
N HIS A 100 -8.15 7.01 16.15
CA HIS A 100 -7.37 6.17 17.06
C HIS A 100 -5.87 6.20 16.71
N ASP A 101 -5.03 5.67 17.60
CA ASP A 101 -3.57 5.57 17.43
C ASP A 101 -3.04 4.13 17.56
N ARG A 102 -3.93 3.13 17.44
CA ARG A 102 -3.63 1.71 17.72
C ARG A 102 -2.83 1.00 16.64
N SER A 103 -2.79 1.53 15.42
CA SER A 103 -2.04 0.93 14.31
C SER A 103 -0.54 1.18 14.49
N ARG A 104 0.28 0.16 14.26
CA ARG A 104 1.74 0.25 14.29
C ARG A 104 2.30 -0.04 12.89
N PRO A 105 3.33 0.70 12.44
CA PRO A 105 3.98 0.43 11.17
C PRO A 105 4.84 -0.84 11.25
N TYR A 106 4.96 -1.54 10.14
CA TYR A 106 6.01 -2.54 9.94
C TYR A 106 7.20 -1.90 9.20
N GLU A 107 8.41 -2.07 9.73
CA GLU A 107 9.66 -1.51 9.19
C GLU A 107 10.68 -2.60 8.84
N GLY A 108 10.23 -3.85 8.69
CA GLY A 108 11.12 -4.99 8.56
C GLY A 108 11.64 -5.20 7.14
N PHE A 109 12.41 -4.23 6.63
CA PHE A 109 13.29 -4.34 5.47
C PHE A 109 14.46 -3.37 5.60
N HIS A 110 15.69 -3.83 5.33
CA HIS A 110 16.92 -3.05 5.51
C HIS A 110 17.08 -1.81 4.60
N ARG A 111 16.18 -1.63 3.63
CA ARG A 111 16.17 -0.47 2.71
C ARG A 111 14.96 0.45 2.92
N ALA A 112 14.11 0.15 3.89
CA ALA A 112 13.01 1.04 4.21
C ALA A 112 13.58 2.27 4.93
N GLU A 113 13.35 3.44 4.36
CA GLU A 113 13.82 4.71 4.92
C GLU A 113 12.67 5.72 4.94
N LEU A 114 12.62 6.53 5.99
CA LEU A 114 11.67 7.63 6.06
C LEU A 114 12.13 8.76 5.11
N PRO A 115 11.24 9.27 4.24
CA PRO A 115 11.53 10.37 3.32
C PRO A 115 11.98 11.62 4.06
N ASP A 116 12.85 12.41 3.44
CA ASP A 116 13.43 13.61 4.07
C ASP A 116 12.36 14.63 4.45
N ASN A 117 11.34 14.81 3.60
CA ASN A 117 10.21 15.71 3.87
C ASN A 117 9.30 15.24 5.02
N LEU A 118 9.49 14.02 5.56
CA LEU A 118 8.73 13.46 6.67
C LEU A 118 9.56 13.26 7.95
N ARG A 119 10.85 13.57 7.93
CA ARG A 119 11.76 13.48 9.09
C ARG A 119 11.50 14.58 10.12
#